data_AF-A0A4Y8IR05-F1
#
_entry.id   AF-A0A4Y8IR05-F1
#
_cell.length_a   1.000
_cell.length_b   1.000
_cell.length_c   1.000
_cell.angle_alpha   90.00
_cell.angle_beta   90.00
_cell.angle_gamma   90.00
#
_symmetry.space_group_name_H-M   'P 1'
#
loop_
_entity.id
_entity.type
_entity.pdbx_description
1 polymer ?
#
loop_
_entity_poly.entity_id
_entity_poly.type
_entity_poly.pdbx_seq_one_letter_code
_entity_poly.pdbx_strand_id
1 'polypeptide(L)'
;MGFLFGFVLSLLFFILFFGIAFIINMLLRASWLMAIVFPIIVILIIDDISIWSYFTSPVSALSHLQERFVNLETFDVIVLISGFLGTLVAGYVIKLLRKKGYQMF
;
A
#
# COMPACT_ATOMS: atom_id res chain seq x y z
N MET A 1 6.46 -25.66 1.97
CA MET A 1 5.12 -25.03 1.83
C MET A 1 5.14 -23.51 2.02
N GLY A 2 5.93 -22.93 2.94
CA GLY A 2 5.95 -21.48 3.21
C GLY A 2 6.34 -20.57 2.04
N PHE A 3 7.39 -20.92 1.27
CA PHE A 3 7.82 -20.09 0.14
C PHE A 3 6.78 -19.91 -0.96
N LEU A 4 6.09 -21.01 -1.31
CA LEU A 4 5.06 -21.01 -2.36
C LEU A 4 3.87 -20.15 -1.92
N PHE A 5 3.49 -20.24 -0.65
CA PHE A 5 2.45 -19.41 -0.05
C PHE A 5 2.83 -17.92 -0.05
N GLY A 6 4.04 -17.58 0.39
CA GLY A 6 4.54 -16.20 0.37
C GLY A 6 4.58 -15.60 -1.04
N PHE A 7 4.97 -16.38 -2.05
CA PHE A 7 4.93 -15.94 -3.44
C PHE A 7 3.50 -15.64 -3.94
N VAL A 8 2.56 -16.54 -3.68
CA VAL A 8 1.16 -16.37 -4.09
C VAL A 8 0.54 -15.14 -3.41
N LEU A 9 0.78 -14.96 -2.11
CA LEU A 9 0.31 -13.76 -1.39
C LEU A 9 0.93 -12.47 -1.92
N SER A 10 2.23 -12.48 -2.19
CA SER A 10 2.93 -11.33 -2.78
C SER A 10 2.29 -10.94 -4.11
N LEU A 11 2.04 -11.91 -4.98
CA LEU A 11 1.40 -11.68 -6.28
C LEU A 11 -0.04 -11.18 -6.12
N LEU A 12 -0.80 -11.78 -5.20
CA LEU A 12 -2.17 -11.38 -4.91
C LEU A 12 -2.25 -9.92 -4.43
N PHE A 13 -1.41 -9.54 -3.47
CA PHE A 13 -1.34 -8.17 -2.97
C PHE A 13 -0.93 -7.19 -4.06
N PHE A 14 0.03 -7.56 -4.91
CA PHE A 14 0.41 -6.73 -6.05
C PHE A 14 -0.80 -6.47 -6.97
N ILE A 15 -1.49 -7.52 -7.41
CA ILE A 15 -2.64 -7.41 -8.33
C ILE A 15 -3.78 -6.62 -7.68
N LEU A 16 -4.07 -6.89 -6.41
CA LEU A 16 -5.14 -6.22 -5.66
C LEU A 16 -4.89 -4.71 -5.57
N PHE A 17 -3.71 -4.31 -5.08
CA PHE A 17 -3.39 -2.89 -4.91
C PHE A 17 -3.16 -2.19 -6.24
N PHE A 18 -2.62 -2.87 -7.26
CA PHE A 18 -2.59 -2.36 -8.62
C PHE A 18 -4.01 -2.07 -9.13
N GLY A 19 -4.95 -3.01 -9.00
CA GLY A 19 -6.33 -2.86 -9.47
C GLY A 19 -7.07 -1.72 -8.76
N ILE A 20 -7.00 -1.67 -7.42
CA ILE A 20 -7.63 -0.60 -6.63
C ILE A 20 -7.02 0.76 -6.98
N ALA A 21 -5.68 0.84 -7.06
CA ALA A 21 -4.99 2.07 -7.43
C ALA A 21 -5.34 2.52 -8.84
N PHE A 22 -5.48 1.59 -9.78
CA PHE A 22 -5.90 1.89 -11.15
C PHE A 22 -7.31 2.49 -11.17
N ILE A 23 -8.28 1.83 -10.54
CA ILE A 23 -9.69 2.27 -10.53
C ILE A 23 -9.82 3.64 -9.85
N ILE A 24 -9.22 3.82 -8.67
CA ILE A 24 -9.32 5.07 -7.91
C ILE A 24 -8.67 6.22 -8.69
N ASN A 25 -7.48 6.02 -9.25
CA ASN A 25 -6.81 7.07 -10.02
C ASN A 25 -7.56 7.45 -11.30
N MET A 26 -8.22 6.46 -11.94
CA MET A 26 -9.06 6.71 -13.10
C MET A 26 -10.30 7.53 -12.72
N LEU A 27 -10.99 7.18 -11.63
CA LEU A 27 -12.20 7.87 -11.16
C LEU A 27 -11.91 9.28 -10.64
N LEU A 28 -10.87 9.44 -9.81
CA LEU A 28 -10.52 10.72 -9.18
C LEU A 28 -9.68 11.62 -10.09
N ARG A 29 -9.43 11.21 -11.34
CA ARG A 29 -8.53 11.91 -12.28
C ARG A 29 -7.18 12.26 -11.64
N ALA A 30 -6.68 11.38 -10.77
CA ALA A 30 -5.38 11.48 -10.12
C ALA A 30 -4.40 10.46 -10.75
N SER A 31 -3.13 10.47 -10.36
CA SER A 31 -2.16 9.45 -10.81
C SER A 31 -1.38 8.83 -9.67
N TRP A 32 -1.00 9.60 -8.65
CA TRP A 32 -0.17 9.12 -7.54
C TRP A 32 -0.94 9.03 -6.23
N LEU A 33 -2.27 9.20 -6.23
CA LEU A 33 -3.06 9.28 -4.99
C LEU A 33 -2.91 8.01 -4.15
N MET A 34 -3.10 6.84 -4.77
CA MET A 34 -2.99 5.58 -4.03
C MET A 34 -1.56 5.23 -3.61
N ALA A 35 -0.54 5.71 -4.32
CA ALA A 35 0.85 5.55 -3.87
C ALA A 35 1.16 6.39 -2.61
N ILE A 36 0.53 7.55 -2.47
CA ILE A 36 0.67 8.41 -1.28
C ILE A 36 -0.16 7.87 -0.10
N VAL A 37 -1.34 7.31 -0.38
CA VAL A 37 -2.22 6.73 0.66
C VAL A 37 -1.70 5.38 1.16
N PHE A 38 -1.01 4.61 0.33
CA PHE A 38 -0.56 3.26 0.69
C PHE A 38 0.31 3.18 1.97
N PRO A 39 1.32 4.04 2.20
CA PRO A 39 2.06 4.06 3.47
C PRO A 39 1.17 4.22 4.71
N ILE A 40 0.09 4.99 4.60
CA ILE A 40 -0.88 5.16 5.69
C ILE A 40 -1.61 3.84 5.91
N ILE A 41 -2.05 3.17 4.85
CA ILE A 41 -2.68 1.83 4.92
C ILE A 41 -1.72 0.82 5.57
N VAL A 42 -0.43 0.86 5.23
CA VAL A 42 0.58 -0.03 5.83
C VAL A 42 0.69 0.17 7.34
N ILE A 43 0.75 1.42 7.80
CA ILE A 43 0.76 1.75 9.22
C ILE A 43 -0.50 1.20 9.91
N LEU A 44 -1.68 1.37 9.30
CA LEU A 44 -2.95 0.87 9.84
C LEU A 44 -3.07 -0.66 9.86
N ILE A 45 -2.32 -1.37 9.01
CA ILE A 45 -2.29 -2.85 8.99
C ILE A 45 -1.33 -3.38 10.06
N ILE A 46 -0.19 -2.72 10.27
CA ILE A 46 0.86 -3.17 11.18
C ILE A 46 0.50 -2.86 12.63
N ASP A 47 -0.18 -1.74 12.87
CA ASP A 47 -0.48 -1.29 14.21
C ASP A 47 -1.85 -1.75 14.71
N ASP A 48 -1.88 -2.20 15.96
CA ASP A 48 -3.08 -2.67 16.64
C ASP A 48 -3.73 -1.56 17.49
N ILE A 49 -3.10 -0.39 17.63
CA ILE A 49 -3.65 0.72 18.43
C ILE A 49 -4.61 1.59 17.62
N SER A 50 -5.56 2.21 18.33
CA SER A 50 -6.50 3.14 17.72
C SER A 50 -5.79 4.37 17.14
N ILE A 51 -6.24 4.82 15.96
CA ILE A 51 -5.74 6.02 15.26
C ILE A 51 -5.72 7.25 16.18
N TRP A 52 -6.66 7.33 17.13
CA TRP A 52 -6.74 8.43 18.10
C TRP A 52 -5.51 8.53 19.00
N SER A 53 -4.84 7.41 19.30
CA SER A 53 -3.63 7.39 20.14
C SER A 53 -2.45 8.13 19.51
N TYR A 54 -2.40 8.21 18.18
CA TYR A 54 -1.39 8.99 17.47
C TYR A 54 -1.54 10.50 17.69
N PHE A 55 -2.76 10.97 17.93
CA PHE A 55 -3.04 12.38 18.18
C PHE A 55 -2.94 12.74 19.66
N THR A 56 -3.30 11.82 20.56
CA THR A 56 -3.29 12.08 22.01
C THR A 56 -1.95 11.79 22.67
N SER A 57 -1.21 10.78 22.19
CA SER A 57 0.10 10.38 22.72
C SER A 57 1.07 9.95 21.61
N PRO A 58 1.51 10.90 20.75
CA PRO A 58 2.31 10.61 19.56
C PRO A 58 3.64 9.90 19.85
N VAL A 59 4.31 10.24 20.96
CA VAL A 59 5.62 9.68 21.30
C VAL A 59 5.51 8.18 21.62
N SER A 60 4.54 7.78 22.44
CA SER A 60 4.31 6.37 22.77
C SER A 60 3.80 5.58 21.57
N ALA A 61 2.93 6.16 20.75
CA ALA A 61 2.40 5.51 19.55
C ALA A 61 3.54 5.22 18.55
N LEU A 62 4.44 6.17 18.34
CA LEU A 62 5.57 6.00 17.42
C LEU A 62 6.59 4.96 17.92
N SER A 63 6.83 4.86 19.24
CA SER A 63 7.69 3.81 19.79
C SER A 63 7.10 2.40 19.61
N HIS A 64 5.78 2.26 19.77
CA HIS A 64 5.11 0.98 19.55
C HIS A 64 5.13 0.56 18.08
N LEU A 65 4.93 1.52 17.17
CA LEU A 65 5.12 1.29 15.74
C LEU A 65 6.51 0.76 15.42
N GLN A 66 7.55 1.41 15.93
CA GLN A 66 8.93 1.01 15.65
C GLN A 66 9.20 -0.44 16.13
N GLU A 67 8.74 -0.79 17.32
CA GLU A 67 8.87 -2.14 17.86
C GLU A 67 8.13 -3.16 16.98
N ARG A 68 6.92 -2.84 16.53
CA ARG A 68 6.14 -3.69 15.61
C ARG A 68 6.84 -3.87 14.27
N PHE A 69 7.35 -2.80 13.69
CA PHE A 69 8.06 -2.84 12.40
C PHE A 69 9.29 -3.75 12.42
N VAL A 70 10.04 -3.78 13.53
CA VAL A 70 11.23 -4.65 13.68
C VAL A 70 10.83 -6.12 13.86
N ASN A 71 9.69 -6.37 14.49
CA ASN A 71 9.18 -7.72 14.73
C ASN A 71 8.35 -8.29 13.56
N LEU A 72 8.22 -7.56 12.45
CA LEU A 72 7.51 -8.07 11.27
C LEU A 72 8.21 -9.28 10.69
N GLU A 73 7.42 -10.30 10.35
CA GLU A 73 7.95 -11.45 9.64
C GLU A 73 8.44 -11.03 8.25
N THR A 74 9.54 -11.63 7.80
CA THR A 74 10.13 -11.33 6.50
C THR A 74 9.14 -11.51 5.35
N PHE A 75 8.23 -12.48 5.46
CA PHE A 75 7.20 -12.71 4.44
C PHE A 75 6.17 -11.58 4.39
N ASP A 76 5.76 -11.02 5.52
CA ASP A 76 4.81 -9.91 5.58
C ASP A 76 5.40 -8.65 4.95
N VAL A 77 6.69 -8.40 5.20
CA VAL A 77 7.41 -7.28 4.57
C VAL A 77 7.42 -7.41 3.04
N ILE A 78 7.67 -8.61 2.51
CA ILE A 78 7.66 -8.87 1.06
C ILE A 78 6.26 -8.60 0.49
N VAL A 79 5.20 -9.07 1.16
CA VAL A 79 3.81 -8.88 0.73
C VAL A 79 3.43 -7.39 0.72
N LEU A 80 3.81 -6.63 1.76
CA LEU A 80 3.57 -5.19 1.85
C LEU A 80 4.32 -4.42 0.75
N ILE A 81 5.59 -4.75 0.50
CA ILE A 81 6.38 -4.15 -0.59
C ILE A 81 5.74 -4.46 -1.95
N SER A 82 5.27 -5.69 -2.14
CA SER A 82 4.60 -6.11 -3.36
C SER A 82 3.31 -5.31 -3.62
N GLY A 83 2.50 -5.10 -2.58
CA GLY A 83 1.34 -4.21 -2.65
C GLY A 83 1.72 -2.78 -3.02
N PHE A 84 2.79 -2.24 -2.41
CA PHE A 84 3.26 -0.88 -2.70
C PHE A 84 3.69 -0.74 -4.17
N LEU A 85 4.47 -1.69 -4.67
CA LEU A 85 4.87 -1.75 -6.08
C LEU A 85 3.65 -1.77 -7.00
N GLY A 86 2.59 -2.49 -6.64
CA GLY A 86 1.31 -2.48 -7.36
C GLY A 86 0.74 -1.06 -7.51
N THR A 87 0.73 -0.28 -6.43
CA THR A 87 0.23 1.12 -6.47
C THR A 87 1.11 2.05 -7.31
N LEU A 88 2.44 1.88 -7.26
CA LEU A 88 3.39 2.67 -8.05
C LEU A 88 3.23 2.37 -9.55
N VAL A 89 3.14 1.09 -9.91
CA VAL A 89 2.93 0.65 -11.29
C VAL A 89 1.59 1.16 -11.82
N ALA A 90 0.51 1.09 -11.03
CA ALA A 90 -0.77 1.66 -11.40
C ALA A 90 -0.69 3.17 -11.67
N GLY A 91 0.01 3.92 -10.82
CA GLY A 91 0.20 5.36 -11.01
C GLY A 91 0.99 5.70 -12.28
N TYR A 92 2.02 4.92 -12.57
CA TYR A 92 2.76 5.03 -13.83
C TYR A 92 1.88 4.74 -15.05
N VAL A 93 1.09 3.65 -15.01
CA VAL A 93 0.19 3.26 -16.10
C VAL A 93 -0.86 4.36 -16.36
N ILE A 94 -1.48 4.90 -15.32
CA ILE A 94 -2.47 5.99 -15.47
C ILE A 94 -1.83 7.24 -16.09
N LYS A 95 -0.63 7.62 -15.64
CA LYS A 95 0.12 8.73 -16.23
C LYS A 95 0.40 8.51 -17.72
N LEU A 96 0.74 7.29 -18.11
CA LEU A 96 0.96 6.90 -19.50
C LEU A 96 -0.33 6.97 -20.33
N LEU A 97 -1.44 6.41 -19.82
CA LEU A 97 -2.74 6.41 -20.51
C LEU A 97 -3.25 7.83 -20.75
N ARG A 98 -3.10 8.72 -19.77
CA ARG A 98 -3.44 10.14 -19.92
C ARG A 98 -2.63 10.84 -21.00
N LYS A 99 -1.32 10.58 -21.07
CA LYS A 99 -0.47 11.12 -22.15
C LYS A 99 -0.88 10.61 -23.52
N LYS A 100 -1.44 9.41 -23.60
CA LYS A 100 -1.95 8.80 -24.83
C LYS A 100 -3.36 9.25 -25.21
N GLY A 101 -3.97 10.16 -24.45
CA GLY A 101 -5.30 10.69 -24.76
C GLY A 101 -6.45 9.72 -24.46
N TYR A 102 -6.21 8.66 -23.67
CA TYR A 102 -7.30 7.81 -23.21
C TYR A 102 -8.25 8.65 -22.36
N GLN A 103 -9.53 8.65 -22.75
CA GLN A 103 -10.57 9.29 -21.97
C GLN A 103 -10.72 8.50 -20.68
N MET A 104 -10.28 9.09 -19.57
CA MET A 104 -10.64 8.58 -18.26
C MET A 104 -12.11 8.94 -18.04
N PHE A 105 -12.85 8.01 -17.43
CA PHE A 105 -14.28 8.15 -17.13
C PHE A 105 -14.63 9.54 -16.57
#